data_AF-A0A7X8VM76-F1
#
_entry.id   AF-A0A7X8VM76-F1
#
_cell.length_a   1.000
_cell.length_b   1.000
_cell.length_c   1.000
_cell.angle_alpha   90.00
_cell.angle_beta   90.00
_cell.angle_gamma   90.00
#
_symmetry.space_group_name_H-M   'P 1'
#
loop_
_entity.id
_entity.type
_entity.pdbx_description
1 polymer ?
#
loop_
_entity_poly.entity_id
_entity_poly.type
_entity_poly.pdbx_seq_one_letter_code
_entity_poly.pdbx_strand_id
1 'polypeptide(L)'
;SKENKEHHDVPQANFAPIEARWFSLSRVDGATVTTADGRGVVYRKRDRDQAKELGKEALRLQKQVGERFDELRTRYRNAHPELVSREAWGRIFDEQ
;
A
#
# COMPACT_ATOMS: atom_id res chain seq x y z
N SER A 1 21.13 9.73 -10.56
CA SER A 1 20.82 10.84 -9.64
C SER A 1 20.96 10.35 -8.21
N LYS A 2 21.48 11.16 -7.28
CA LYS A 2 21.58 10.88 -5.82
C LYS A 2 20.37 11.53 -5.13
N GLU A 3 19.86 10.92 -4.06
CA GLU A 3 18.81 11.54 -3.24
C GLU A 3 19.35 12.74 -2.46
N ASN A 4 18.62 13.86 -2.47
CA ASN A 4 18.89 15.02 -1.62
C ASN A 4 17.94 15.02 -0.41
N LYS A 5 18.50 14.77 0.78
CA LYS A 5 17.75 14.70 2.04
C LYS A 5 17.26 16.05 2.54
N GLU A 6 17.78 17.17 2.06
CA GLU A 6 17.23 18.51 2.40
C GLU A 6 15.75 18.62 2.04
N HIS A 7 15.33 17.92 0.99
CA HIS A 7 13.94 17.86 0.55
C HIS A 7 13.06 16.97 1.43
N HIS A 8 13.58 16.43 2.53
CA HIS A 8 12.78 15.81 3.58
C HIS A 8 12.31 16.83 4.59
N ASP A 9 12.98 17.98 4.71
CA ASP A 9 12.63 19.06 5.63
C ASP A 9 11.89 20.17 4.90
N VAL A 10 12.32 20.50 3.67
CA VAL A 10 11.71 21.55 2.83
C VAL A 10 11.20 20.97 1.50
N PRO A 11 9.87 20.93 1.27
CA PRO A 11 9.31 20.27 0.08
C PRO A 11 9.66 21.05 -1.19
N GLN A 12 9.94 20.32 -2.27
CA GLN A 12 10.22 20.92 -3.59
C GLN A 12 8.96 21.40 -4.29
N ALA A 13 7.82 20.79 -3.98
CA ALA A 13 6.55 21.07 -4.63
C ALA A 13 5.37 20.73 -3.70
N ASN A 14 4.25 21.38 -3.97
CA ASN A 14 2.95 21.06 -3.41
C ASN A 14 2.06 20.61 -4.57
N PHE A 15 1.55 19.39 -4.53
CA PHE A 15 0.70 18.83 -5.59
C PHE A 15 -0.74 18.71 -5.13
N ALA A 16 -1.67 19.20 -5.96
CA ALA A 16 -3.07 18.82 -5.85
C ALA A 16 -3.24 17.33 -6.20
N PRO A 17 -4.33 16.66 -5.77
CA PRO A 17 -4.50 15.22 -5.98
C PRO A 17 -4.44 14.82 -7.47
N ILE A 18 -4.96 15.68 -8.35
CA ILE A 18 -4.98 15.44 -9.80
C ILE A 18 -3.58 15.51 -10.46
N GLU A 19 -2.65 16.23 -9.83
CA GLU A 19 -1.29 16.48 -10.31
C GLU A 19 -0.27 15.48 -9.74
N ALA A 20 -0.61 14.86 -8.61
CA ALA A 20 0.19 13.87 -7.87
C ALA A 20 0.28 12.51 -8.60
N ARG A 21 0.60 12.54 -9.90
CA ARG A 21 0.77 11.38 -10.78
C ARG A 21 2.21 10.90 -10.76
N TRP A 22 2.41 9.64 -11.17
CA TRP A 22 3.73 8.99 -11.12
C TRP A 22 4.81 9.76 -11.90
N PHE A 23 4.48 10.37 -13.04
CA PHE A 23 5.44 11.12 -13.87
C PHE A 23 5.82 12.48 -13.25
N SER A 24 4.97 13.05 -12.39
CA SER A 24 5.28 14.25 -11.61
C SER A 24 6.12 13.88 -10.37
N LEU A 25 5.63 12.92 -9.59
CA LEU A 25 6.22 12.54 -8.30
C LEU A 25 7.57 11.82 -8.43
N SER A 26 7.82 11.08 -9.52
CA SER A 26 9.09 10.39 -9.75
C SER A 26 10.30 11.32 -9.92
N ARG A 27 10.06 12.63 -10.09
CA ARG A 27 11.09 13.64 -10.36
C ARG A 27 11.50 14.43 -9.12
N VAL A 28 10.86 14.20 -7.97
CA VAL A 28 11.12 14.92 -6.70
C VAL A 28 11.54 13.96 -5.59
N ASP A 29 12.21 14.52 -4.59
CA ASP A 29 12.75 13.85 -3.41
C ASP A 29 11.90 14.15 -2.18
N GLY A 30 11.17 15.27 -2.16
CA GLY A 30 10.05 15.46 -1.26
C GLY A 30 9.03 16.48 -1.75
N ALA A 31 7.76 16.19 -1.48
CA ALA A 31 6.63 17.03 -1.87
C ALA A 31 5.45 16.86 -0.91
N THR A 32 4.66 17.91 -0.73
CA THR A 32 3.35 17.78 -0.09
C THR A 32 2.32 17.37 -1.13
N VAL A 33 1.41 16.48 -0.74
CA VAL A 33 0.31 16.02 -1.59
C VAL A 33 -0.97 16.17 -0.80
N THR A 34 -1.92 16.92 -1.33
CA THR A 34 -3.25 17.05 -0.71
C THR A 34 -3.95 15.69 -0.69
N THR A 35 -4.62 15.36 0.43
CA THR A 35 -5.42 14.14 0.55
C THR A 35 -6.57 14.15 -0.44
N ALA A 36 -7.04 12.97 -0.85
CA ALA A 36 -8.11 12.85 -1.85
C ALA A 36 -9.42 13.50 -1.41
N ASP A 37 -9.66 13.62 -0.10
CA ASP A 37 -10.82 14.29 0.48
C ASP A 37 -10.65 15.81 0.66
N GLY A 38 -9.48 16.34 0.31
CA GLY A 38 -9.16 17.78 0.36
C GLY A 38 -8.94 18.36 1.75
N ARG A 39 -8.99 17.55 2.81
CA ARG A 39 -8.97 18.04 4.21
C ARG A 39 -7.58 18.16 4.81
N GLY A 40 -6.55 17.64 4.15
CA GLY A 40 -5.19 17.68 4.67
C GLY A 40 -4.14 17.52 3.60
N VAL A 41 -2.89 17.52 4.05
CA VAL A 41 -1.70 17.31 3.22
C VAL A 41 -0.84 16.22 3.85
N VAL A 42 -0.22 15.40 3.00
CA VAL A 42 0.75 14.39 3.41
C VAL A 42 2.09 14.76 2.79
N TYR A 43 3.14 14.79 3.60
CA TYR A 43 4.50 14.98 3.11
C TYR A 43 5.08 13.65 2.63
N ARG A 44 5.20 13.49 1.31
CA ARG A 44 5.85 12.35 0.67
C ARG A 44 7.33 12.62 0.54
N LYS A 45 8.16 11.71 1.05
CA LYS A 45 9.62 11.80 1.05
C LYS A 45 10.19 10.55 0.37
N ARG A 46 11.10 10.74 -0.57
CA ARG A 46 11.78 9.64 -1.25
C ARG A 46 12.91 9.16 -0.37
N ASP A 47 12.86 7.89 0.00
CA ASP A 47 13.98 7.16 0.60
C ASP A 47 14.29 5.95 -0.30
N ARG A 48 15.50 5.94 -0.87
CA ARG A 48 15.90 4.91 -1.84
C ARG A 48 16.16 3.55 -1.21
N ASP A 49 16.69 3.52 0.02
CA ASP A 49 16.98 2.27 0.72
C ASP A 49 15.66 1.63 1.15
N GLN A 50 14.75 2.43 1.69
CA GLN A 50 13.39 1.99 1.99
C GLN A 50 12.66 1.50 0.74
N ALA A 51 12.74 2.22 -0.39
CA ALA A 51 12.12 1.81 -1.64
C ALA A 51 12.67 0.47 -2.15
N LYS A 52 13.99 0.25 -2.02
CA LYS A 52 14.63 -1.01 -2.41
C LYS A 52 14.17 -2.17 -1.53
N GLU A 53 14.10 -1.98 -0.22
CA GLU A 53 13.66 -3.04 0.71
C GLU A 53 12.18 -3.36 0.52
N LEU A 54 11.31 -2.36 0.41
CA LEU A 54 9.89 -2.56 0.08
C LEU A 54 9.71 -3.24 -1.28
N GLY A 55 10.52 -2.88 -2.28
CA GLY A 55 10.48 -3.49 -3.60
C GLY A 55 10.85 -4.97 -3.59
N LYS A 56 11.93 -5.35 -2.88
CA LYS A 56 12.30 -6.75 -2.70
C LYS A 56 11.21 -7.54 -1.98
N GLU A 57 10.63 -6.97 -0.93
CA GLU A 57 9.57 -7.61 -0.17
C GLU A 57 8.31 -7.81 -1.01
N ALA A 58 7.91 -6.79 -1.79
CA ALA A 58 6.79 -6.90 -2.72
C ALA A 58 7.01 -8.02 -3.75
N LEU A 59 8.21 -8.13 -4.33
CA LEU A 59 8.55 -9.21 -5.27
C LEU A 59 8.50 -10.59 -4.59
N ARG A 60 9.03 -10.71 -3.37
CA ARG A 60 8.99 -11.95 -2.59
C ARG A 60 7.54 -12.38 -2.32
N LEU A 61 6.68 -11.46 -1.89
CA LEU A 61 5.27 -11.71 -1.62
C LEU A 61 4.50 -12.08 -2.89
N GLN A 62 4.73 -11.38 -4.00
CA GLN A 62 4.11 -11.72 -5.29
C GLN A 62 4.50 -13.13 -5.74
N LYS A 63 5.78 -13.51 -5.59
CA LYS A 63 6.24 -14.88 -5.87
C LYS A 63 5.52 -15.89 -4.98
N GLN A 64 5.43 -15.63 -3.69
CA GLN A 64 4.75 -16.51 -2.73
C GLN A 64 3.26 -16.67 -3.06
N VAL A 65 2.57 -15.60 -3.45
CA VAL A 65 1.17 -15.65 -3.90
C VAL A 65 1.05 -16.51 -5.16
N GLY A 66 1.92 -16.32 -6.14
CA GLY A 66 1.94 -17.13 -7.37
C GLY A 66 2.17 -18.62 -7.10
N GLU A 67 3.18 -18.94 -6.28
CA GLU A 67 3.54 -20.32 -5.90
C GLU A 67 2.41 -21.03 -5.14
N ARG A 68 1.67 -20.30 -4.30
CA ARG A 68 0.63 -20.87 -3.42
C ARG A 68 -0.79 -20.69 -3.94
N PHE A 69 -0.97 -20.13 -5.13
CA PHE A 69 -2.30 -19.73 -5.59
C PHE A 69 -3.28 -20.91 -5.66
N ASP A 70 -2.86 -22.05 -6.22
CA ASP A 70 -3.73 -23.23 -6.36
C ASP A 70 -4.06 -23.90 -5.01
N GLU A 71 -3.10 -23.92 -4.08
CA GLU A 71 -3.29 -24.37 -2.69
C GLU A 71 -4.36 -23.49 -2.01
N LEU A 72 -4.16 -22.17 -2.04
CA LEU A 72 -5.06 -21.22 -1.40
C LEU A 72 -6.46 -21.27 -2.04
N ARG A 73 -6.54 -21.33 -3.37
CA ARG A 73 -7.81 -21.47 -4.09
C ARG A 73 -8.61 -22.67 -3.61
N THR A 74 -7.96 -23.82 -3.46
CA THR A 74 -8.61 -25.05 -2.98
C THR A 74 -9.03 -24.92 -1.53
N ARG A 75 -8.14 -24.43 -0.66
CA ARG A 75 -8.42 -24.21 0.76
C ARG A 75 -9.62 -23.28 0.97
N TYR A 76 -9.65 -22.13 0.31
CA TYR A 76 -10.74 -21.17 0.45
C TYR A 76 -12.07 -21.70 -0.10
N ARG A 77 -12.07 -22.44 -1.22
CA ARG A 77 -13.29 -23.08 -1.74
C ARG A 77 -13.84 -24.13 -0.79
N ASN A 78 -12.97 -24.95 -0.19
CA ASN A 78 -13.38 -25.96 0.78
C ASN A 78 -13.92 -25.32 2.07
N ALA A 79 -13.35 -24.19 2.50
CA ALA A 79 -13.80 -23.44 3.67
C ALA A 79 -15.08 -22.62 3.42
N HIS A 80 -15.52 -22.46 2.16
CA HIS A 80 -16.64 -21.59 1.80
C HIS A 80 -17.91 -21.84 2.62
N PRO A 81 -18.40 -23.09 2.83
CA PRO A 81 -19.61 -23.33 3.60
C PRO A 81 -19.54 -22.81 5.04
N GLU A 82 -18.38 -22.93 5.67
CA GLU A 82 -18.16 -22.41 7.03
C GLU A 82 -18.12 -20.89 7.03
N LEU A 83 -17.35 -20.28 6.11
CA LEU A 83 -17.14 -18.82 6.03
C LEU A 83 -18.45 -18.02 5.87
N VAL A 84 -19.48 -18.62 5.27
CA VAL A 84 -20.78 -17.99 5.02
C VAL A 84 -21.90 -18.51 5.91
N SER A 85 -21.60 -19.43 6.84
CA SER A 85 -22.63 -20.03 7.70
C SER A 85 -23.09 -19.05 8.77
N ARG A 86 -24.39 -19.08 9.10
CA ARG A 86 -24.94 -18.32 10.24
C ARG A 86 -24.27 -18.71 11.55
N GLU A 87 -23.99 -19.99 11.73
CA GLU A 87 -23.33 -20.50 12.94
C GLU A 87 -21.93 -19.89 13.11
N ALA A 88 -21.10 -19.84 12.07
CA ALA A 88 -19.78 -19.24 12.16
C ALA A 88 -19.82 -17.72 12.40
N TRP A 89 -20.78 -17.03 11.80
CA TRP A 89 -21.01 -15.61 12.06
C TRP A 89 -21.53 -15.37 13.48
N GLY A 90 -22.42 -16.23 13.99
CA GLY A 90 -22.93 -16.15 15.36
C GLY A 90 -21.81 -16.14 16.41
N ARG A 91 -20.73 -16.90 16.20
CA ARG A 91 -19.55 -16.87 17.09
C ARG A 91 -18.85 -15.51 17.20
N ILE A 92 -18.99 -14.63 16.21
CA ILE A 92 -18.35 -13.30 16.21
C ILE A 92 -19.31 -12.23 16.75
N PHE A 93 -20.61 -12.39 16.49
CA PHE A 93 -21.61 -11.34 16.67
C PHE A 93 -22.59 -11.61 17.81
N ASP A 94 -22.85 -12.86 18.19
CA ASP A 94 -23.80 -13.21 19.25
C ASP A 94 -23.12 -13.28 20.64
N GLU A 95 -21.78 -13.32 20.69
CA GLU A 95 -20.98 -13.25 21.92
C GLU A 95 -20.69 -11.81 22.39
N GLN A 96 -21.24 -10.79 21.70
CA GLN A 96 -21.11 -9.37 22.07
C GLN A 96 -22.36 -8.79 22.73
#